data_AF-A0AAX4IXW7-F1
#
_entry.id   AF-A0AAX4IXW7-F1
#
_cell.length_a   1.000
_cell.length_b   1.000
_cell.length_c   1.000
_cell.angle_alpha   90.00
_cell.angle_beta   90.00
_cell.angle_gamma   90.00
#
_symmetry.space_group_name_H-M   'P 1'
#
loop_
_entity.id
_entity.type
_entity.pdbx_description
1 polymer ?
#
loop_
_entity_poly.entity_id
_entity_poly.type
_entity_poly.pdbx_seq_one_letter_code
_entity_poly.pdbx_strand_id
1 'polypeptide(L)'
;MPTPPIMPSREDSTARSSSDYEEKHGLLEGVVSSPLAGASPRMRWAVILLALSNAVSLCALFYAAVRPQPVPTTVVYPPQPDWFPPQIPVKKVFQSEPVFGQEPNDESIAAWNSLLPKGRGWVHMLNKTALPDMPGLNQSLPEHIALPSVYHQLHCLYSTMRSYYDLLGYINNPHQSRELPTDPGWNKEHLNHCWDYLRQNIMCAADVTLEWHRWNEKVETGWGYEHQCKDWDALTEWVLERRTSNNWGLLRGEGERIPLKEGS
;
A
#
# COMPACT_ATOMS: atom_id res chain seq x y z
N MET A 1 -56.16 38.88 31.83
CA MET A 1 -56.39 38.13 33.08
C MET A 1 -55.30 37.07 33.21
N PRO A 2 -54.83 36.73 34.42
CA PRO A 2 -54.92 37.45 35.69
C PRO A 2 -53.57 38.09 36.10
N THR A 3 -53.63 38.96 37.11
CA THR A 3 -52.49 39.63 37.78
C THR A 3 -52.46 39.24 39.27
N PRO A 4 -51.70 39.93 40.13
CA PRO A 4 -50.38 39.57 40.69
C PRO A 4 -50.52 38.81 42.04
N PRO A 5 -49.59 38.91 43.03
CA PRO A 5 -49.64 40.08 43.93
C PRO A 5 -48.30 40.58 44.57
N ILE A 6 -48.23 41.92 44.77
CA ILE A 6 -47.80 42.67 46.00
C ILE A 6 -46.29 42.71 46.36
N MET A 7 -45.57 43.86 46.46
CA MET A 7 -45.75 45.21 47.10
C MET A 7 -45.10 45.31 48.51
N PRO A 8 -44.72 46.51 49.04
CA PRO A 8 -43.94 47.61 48.42
C PRO A 8 -42.99 48.31 49.46
N SER A 9 -42.66 49.61 49.24
CA SER A 9 -42.20 50.62 50.22
C SER A 9 -40.72 50.55 50.68
N ARG A 10 -40.02 51.62 51.11
CA ARG A 10 -40.22 53.11 51.24
C ARG A 10 -38.80 53.70 51.53
N GLU A 11 -38.33 54.92 51.23
CA GLU A 11 -38.78 56.19 50.59
C GLU A 11 -37.70 56.66 49.56
N ASP A 12 -37.81 57.68 48.69
CA ASP A 12 -37.97 59.16 48.87
C ASP A 12 -36.96 59.78 49.87
N SER A 13 -36.13 60.79 49.58
CA SER A 13 -36.07 61.82 48.51
C SER A 13 -34.57 62.13 48.18
N THR A 14 -34.06 63.24 47.60
CA THR A 14 -34.58 64.59 47.25
C THR A 14 -33.75 65.24 46.10
N ALA A 15 -34.29 66.32 45.51
CA ALA A 15 -33.66 67.52 44.92
C ALA A 15 -32.31 67.49 44.13
N ARG A 16 -32.32 68.18 42.96
CA ARG A 16 -31.14 68.50 42.12
C ARG A 16 -31.09 70.01 41.80
N SER A 17 -30.03 70.71 42.19
CA SER A 17 -29.59 72.02 41.66
C SER A 17 -28.20 72.33 42.26
N SER A 18 -27.08 72.34 41.53
CA SER A 18 -26.56 73.40 40.60
C SER A 18 -25.71 74.45 41.34
N SER A 19 -24.71 75.03 40.65
CA SER A 19 -23.59 75.86 41.19
C SER A 19 -22.62 75.10 42.13
N ASP A 20 -21.30 75.26 42.09
CA ASP A 20 -20.46 76.11 41.21
C ASP A 20 -19.03 75.55 40.98
N TYR A 21 -18.44 75.98 39.85
CA TYR A 21 -17.03 75.95 39.37
C TYR A 21 -15.97 74.90 39.84
N GLU A 22 -15.57 74.08 38.85
CA GLU A 22 -14.18 73.81 38.41
C GLU A 22 -13.23 72.78 39.09
N GLU A 23 -12.41 72.20 38.20
CA GLU A 23 -11.10 71.54 38.37
C GLU A 23 -10.94 70.27 39.24
N LYS A 24 -11.25 69.10 38.63
CA LYS A 24 -10.23 68.04 38.35
C LYS A 24 -10.77 66.84 37.54
N HIS A 25 -10.44 66.81 36.25
CA HIS A 25 -10.41 65.58 35.47
C HIS A 25 -9.03 64.90 35.61
N GLY A 26 -8.97 63.57 35.43
CA GLY A 26 -7.71 62.84 35.19
C GLY A 26 -7.24 61.90 36.30
N LEU A 27 -8.00 60.84 36.60
CA LEU A 27 -7.54 59.76 37.50
C LEU A 27 -7.96 58.32 37.11
N LEU A 28 -8.53 58.12 35.91
CA LEU A 28 -8.93 56.79 35.40
C LEU A 28 -8.50 56.51 33.94
N GLU A 29 -7.55 57.28 33.39
CA GLU A 29 -6.77 56.82 32.23
C GLU A 29 -5.61 55.96 32.72
N GLY A 30 -5.88 54.67 32.91
CA GLY A 30 -4.87 53.68 33.25
C GLY A 30 -3.86 53.52 32.12
N VAL A 31 -2.74 54.24 32.20
CA VAL A 31 -1.65 54.19 31.21
C VAL A 31 -1.20 52.74 31.04
N VAL A 32 -1.42 52.18 29.85
CA VAL A 32 -0.86 50.88 29.44
C VAL A 32 0.64 51.05 29.23
N SER A 33 1.37 51.04 30.34
CA SER A 33 2.81 51.20 30.39
C SER A 33 3.50 49.98 29.78
N SER A 34 3.83 50.10 28.49
CA SER A 34 4.59 49.07 27.78
C SER A 34 5.85 48.70 28.60
N PRO A 35 6.12 47.41 28.89
CA PRO A 35 7.11 46.99 29.89
C PRO A 35 8.57 47.35 29.54
N LEU A 36 8.81 47.90 28.35
CA LEU A 36 10.11 48.39 27.89
C LEU A 36 10.30 49.91 28.08
N ALA A 37 9.30 50.64 28.59
CA ALA A 37 9.29 52.11 28.67
C ALA A 37 10.52 52.68 29.41
N GLY A 38 10.90 52.10 30.55
CA GLY A 38 12.12 52.46 31.31
C GLY A 38 13.37 51.64 30.96
N ALA A 39 13.29 50.69 30.05
CA ALA A 39 14.40 49.77 29.76
C ALA A 39 15.50 50.45 28.92
N SER A 40 16.77 50.24 29.29
CA SER A 40 17.92 50.78 28.57
C SER A 40 18.01 50.27 27.12
N PRO A 41 18.67 50.98 26.19
CA PRO A 41 18.77 50.54 24.80
C PRO A 41 19.35 49.12 24.66
N ARG A 42 20.35 48.76 25.47
CA ARG A 42 20.93 47.41 25.51
C ARG A 42 19.91 46.35 25.95
N MET A 43 19.08 46.67 26.95
CA MET A 43 18.03 45.78 27.43
C MET A 43 16.93 45.57 26.38
N ARG A 44 16.53 46.64 25.67
CA ARG A 44 15.57 46.56 24.56
C ARG A 44 16.09 45.67 23.42
N TRP A 45 17.34 45.88 22.99
CA TRP A 45 17.97 45.01 21.99
C TRP A 45 18.10 43.56 22.45
N ALA A 46 18.46 43.30 23.71
CA ALA A 46 18.54 41.95 24.25
C ALA A 46 17.19 41.23 24.23
N VAL A 47 16.09 41.90 24.61
CA VAL A 47 14.73 41.34 24.54
C VAL A 47 14.30 41.07 23.09
N ILE A 48 14.59 41.98 22.15
CA ILE A 48 14.30 41.79 20.73
C ILE A 48 15.08 40.60 20.15
N LEU A 49 16.37 40.48 20.44
CA LEU A 49 17.21 39.37 20.00
C LEU A 49 16.76 38.02 20.60
N LEU A 50 16.36 38.00 21.87
CA LEU A 50 15.83 36.81 22.52
C LEU A 50 14.47 36.39 21.92
N ALA A 51 13.59 37.36 21.66
CA ALA A 51 12.31 37.10 21.00
C ALA A 51 12.48 36.57 19.57
N LEU A 52 13.39 37.15 18.78
CA LEU A 52 13.74 36.66 17.45
C LEU A 52 14.36 35.26 17.49
N SER A 53 15.27 34.98 18.43
CA SER A 53 15.89 33.66 18.63
C SER A 53 14.84 32.60 18.98
N ASN A 54 13.91 32.93 19.87
CA ASN A 54 12.80 32.04 20.23
C ASN A 54 11.82 31.84 19.06
N ALA A 55 11.50 32.88 18.29
CA ALA A 55 10.65 32.76 17.11
C ALA A 55 11.30 31.86 16.03
N VAL A 56 12.59 32.05 15.73
CA VAL A 56 13.35 31.19 14.80
C VAL A 56 13.39 29.75 15.32
N SER A 57 13.63 29.53 16.61
CA SER A 57 13.63 28.19 17.21
C SER A 57 12.26 27.52 17.14
N LEU A 58 11.16 28.24 17.40
CA LEU A 58 9.80 27.73 17.29
C LEU A 58 9.43 27.41 15.84
N CYS A 59 9.79 28.27 14.88
CA CYS A 59 9.62 27.99 13.45
C CYS A 59 10.42 26.77 12.99
N ALA A 60 11.66 26.61 13.48
CA ALA A 60 12.50 25.45 13.17
C ALA A 60 11.95 24.15 13.78
N LEU A 61 11.46 24.19 15.02
CA LEU A 61 10.81 23.05 15.68
C LEU A 61 9.48 22.68 15.00
N PHE A 62 8.66 23.67 14.63
CA PHE A 62 7.44 23.44 13.85
C PHE A 62 7.77 22.82 12.50
N TYR A 63 8.70 23.38 11.73
CA TYR A 63 9.16 22.80 10.47
C TYR A 63 9.72 21.37 10.64
N ALA A 64 10.46 21.10 11.72
CA ALA A 64 10.96 19.76 12.03
C ALA A 64 9.85 18.76 12.42
N ALA A 65 8.70 19.23 12.88
CA ALA A 65 7.53 18.42 13.27
C ALA A 65 6.51 18.21 12.13
N VAL A 66 6.33 19.18 11.23
CA VAL A 66 5.39 19.06 10.08
C VAL A 66 6.07 18.61 8.78
N ARG A 67 7.41 18.62 8.68
CA ARG A 67 8.08 18.02 7.52
C ARG A 67 7.74 16.51 7.45
N PRO A 68 7.35 15.98 6.27
CA PRO A 68 7.24 14.54 6.11
C PRO A 68 8.62 13.91 6.34
N GLN A 69 8.67 12.85 7.15
CA GLN A 69 9.88 12.05 7.26
C GLN A 69 10.15 11.40 5.89
N PRO A 70 11.39 11.44 5.37
CA PRO A 70 11.71 10.70 4.16
C PRO A 70 11.52 9.21 4.44
N VAL A 71 10.63 8.57 3.68
CA VAL A 71 10.38 7.12 3.80
C VAL A 71 11.70 6.38 3.59
N PRO A 72 12.10 5.45 4.48
CA PRO A 72 13.35 4.73 4.33
C PRO A 72 13.45 3.98 2.99
N THR A 73 14.25 4.51 2.07
CA THR A 73 14.45 3.94 0.73
C THR A 73 15.20 2.60 0.73
N THR A 74 15.69 2.18 1.91
CA THR A 74 16.51 0.99 2.10
C THR A 74 15.75 -0.01 2.96
N VAL A 75 15.09 -0.98 2.32
CA VAL A 75 14.46 -2.10 3.02
C VAL A 75 15.56 -2.99 3.59
N VAL A 76 15.75 -2.95 4.91
CA VAL A 76 16.59 -3.90 5.64
C VAL A 76 15.72 -5.10 5.98
N TYR A 77 15.89 -6.19 5.21
CA TYR A 77 15.23 -7.46 5.52
C TYR A 77 15.71 -7.98 6.89
N PRO A 78 14.81 -8.48 7.76
CA PRO A 78 15.22 -9.09 9.01
C PRO A 78 16.06 -10.36 8.76
N PRO A 79 16.97 -10.73 9.67
CA PRO A 79 17.71 -11.98 9.57
C PRO A 79 16.72 -13.16 9.59
N GLN A 80 16.69 -13.92 8.49
CA GLN A 80 15.81 -15.07 8.35
C GLN A 80 16.36 -16.28 9.12
N PRO A 81 15.51 -17.14 9.70
CA PRO A 81 15.93 -18.35 10.39
C PRO A 81 16.45 -19.42 9.42
N ASP A 82 17.32 -20.32 9.89
CA ASP A 82 17.99 -21.36 9.07
C ASP A 82 17.05 -22.30 8.28
N TRP A 83 15.76 -22.35 8.63
CA TRP A 83 14.74 -23.13 7.92
C TRP A 83 14.12 -22.40 6.72
N PHE A 84 14.31 -21.08 6.61
CA PHE A 84 13.65 -20.23 5.61
C PHE A 84 14.32 -20.38 4.22
N PRO A 85 13.56 -20.44 3.11
CA PRO A 85 14.14 -20.60 1.77
C PRO A 85 15.14 -19.48 1.37
N PRO A 86 16.28 -19.81 0.75
CA PRO A 86 17.35 -18.84 0.49
C PRO A 86 16.99 -17.83 -0.61
N GLN A 87 16.79 -16.56 -0.21
CA GLN A 87 16.47 -15.43 -1.11
C GLN A 87 17.73 -14.84 -1.77
N ILE A 88 18.43 -15.61 -2.59
CA ILE A 88 19.66 -15.15 -3.29
C ILE A 88 19.27 -14.39 -4.58
N PRO A 89 19.53 -13.07 -4.67
CA PRO A 89 19.12 -12.28 -5.83
C PRO A 89 19.99 -12.57 -7.06
N VAL A 90 19.36 -12.92 -8.18
CA VAL A 90 20.00 -13.13 -9.49
C VAL A 90 19.40 -12.19 -10.54
N LYS A 91 20.13 -11.96 -11.64
CA LYS A 91 19.64 -11.21 -12.80
C LYS A 91 19.52 -12.15 -14.00
N LYS A 92 18.31 -12.39 -14.48
CA LYS A 92 18.03 -13.11 -15.76
C LYS A 92 17.45 -12.10 -16.76
N VAL A 93 17.87 -12.19 -18.02
CA VAL A 93 17.19 -11.55 -19.15
C VAL A 93 16.19 -12.57 -19.70
N PHE A 94 14.92 -12.20 -19.82
CA PHE A 94 13.92 -13.08 -20.43
C PHE A 94 14.16 -13.19 -21.94
N GLN A 95 13.98 -14.40 -22.45
CA GLN A 95 14.04 -14.77 -23.86
C GLN A 95 12.87 -15.69 -24.13
N SER A 96 12.32 -15.72 -25.34
CA SER A 96 11.25 -16.68 -25.62
C SER A 96 11.80 -18.10 -25.57
N GLU A 97 11.14 -18.96 -24.80
CA GLU A 97 11.41 -20.39 -24.69
C GLU A 97 10.13 -21.14 -25.17
N PRO A 98 9.87 -21.24 -26.50
CA PRO A 98 8.56 -21.65 -27.04
C PRO A 98 8.03 -22.99 -26.56
N VAL A 99 8.93 -23.90 -26.18
CA VAL A 99 8.62 -25.20 -25.57
C VAL A 99 7.72 -25.11 -24.32
N PHE A 100 7.72 -23.97 -23.62
CA PHE A 100 6.83 -23.73 -22.47
C PHE A 100 5.48 -23.10 -22.83
N GLY A 101 5.36 -22.48 -24.01
CA GLY A 101 4.13 -21.87 -24.50
C GLY A 101 3.34 -22.72 -25.49
N GLN A 102 3.98 -23.73 -26.09
CA GLN A 102 3.38 -24.57 -27.13
C GLN A 102 2.32 -25.56 -26.60
N GLU A 103 1.54 -26.09 -27.55
CA GLU A 103 0.54 -27.12 -27.32
C GLU A 103 1.12 -28.35 -26.57
N PRO A 104 0.44 -28.90 -25.55
CA PRO A 104 0.95 -30.00 -24.74
C PRO A 104 1.33 -31.26 -25.55
N ASN A 105 2.62 -31.55 -25.60
CA ASN A 105 3.23 -32.71 -26.23
C ASN A 105 4.35 -33.26 -25.33
N ASP A 106 4.96 -34.40 -25.67
CA ASP A 106 5.95 -35.05 -24.80
C ASP A 106 7.14 -34.14 -24.43
N GLU A 107 7.56 -33.26 -25.35
CA GLU A 107 8.65 -32.31 -25.13
C GLU A 107 8.23 -31.17 -24.18
N SER A 108 7.09 -30.51 -24.41
CA SER A 108 6.61 -29.43 -23.55
C SER A 108 6.20 -29.94 -22.17
N ILE A 109 5.63 -31.15 -22.09
CA ILE A 109 5.32 -31.82 -20.82
C ILE A 109 6.62 -32.17 -20.08
N ALA A 110 7.67 -32.67 -20.75
CA ALA A 110 8.96 -32.91 -20.11
C ALA A 110 9.62 -31.61 -19.62
N ALA A 111 9.57 -30.55 -20.43
CA ALA A 111 10.10 -29.23 -20.09
C ALA A 111 9.40 -28.65 -18.85
N TRP A 112 8.07 -28.63 -18.80
CA TRP A 112 7.30 -28.17 -17.64
C TRP A 112 7.56 -29.01 -16.39
N ASN A 113 7.65 -30.34 -16.51
CA ASN A 113 8.01 -31.21 -15.39
C ASN A 113 9.43 -30.92 -14.85
N SER A 114 10.37 -30.51 -15.70
CA SER A 114 11.76 -30.22 -15.30
C SER A 114 11.91 -28.97 -14.41
N LEU A 115 10.90 -28.08 -14.38
CA LEU A 115 10.88 -26.90 -13.51
C LEU A 115 10.64 -27.25 -12.03
N LEU A 116 10.02 -28.40 -11.75
CA LEU A 116 9.71 -28.85 -10.40
C LEU A 116 10.85 -29.77 -9.89
N PRO A 117 11.39 -29.54 -8.69
CA PRO A 117 12.40 -30.43 -8.13
C PRO A 117 11.79 -31.79 -7.76
N LYS A 118 12.67 -32.77 -7.44
CA LYS A 118 12.24 -34.04 -6.84
C LYS A 118 11.40 -33.74 -5.58
N GLY A 119 10.26 -34.41 -5.44
CA GLY A 119 9.26 -34.07 -4.42
C GLY A 119 8.25 -32.97 -4.84
N ARG A 120 8.29 -32.48 -6.10
CA ARG A 120 7.39 -31.46 -6.65
C ARG A 120 7.43 -30.08 -5.96
N GLY A 121 8.49 -29.80 -5.21
CA GLY A 121 8.66 -28.56 -4.44
C GLY A 121 8.26 -28.66 -2.97
N TRP A 122 7.62 -29.75 -2.55
CA TRP A 122 7.24 -29.97 -1.14
C TRP A 122 8.48 -30.13 -0.24
N VAL A 123 8.47 -29.41 0.88
CA VAL A 123 9.53 -29.42 1.91
C VAL A 123 8.99 -29.91 3.25
N HIS A 124 9.81 -30.67 3.99
CA HIS A 124 9.54 -31.05 5.38
C HIS A 124 10.05 -29.95 6.32
N MET A 125 9.18 -29.48 7.21
CA MET A 125 9.46 -28.46 8.20
C MET A 125 9.35 -29.09 9.60
N LEU A 126 10.48 -29.24 10.28
CA LEU A 126 10.52 -29.76 11.65
C LEU A 126 10.05 -28.67 12.62
N ASN A 127 9.17 -29.02 13.56
CA ASN A 127 8.68 -28.10 14.58
C ASN A 127 9.80 -27.76 15.58
N LYS A 128 10.43 -26.60 15.37
CA LYS A 128 11.57 -26.10 16.15
C LYS A 128 11.35 -24.64 16.59
N THR A 129 10.33 -24.41 17.43
CA THR A 129 10.11 -23.17 18.23
C THR A 129 10.10 -21.82 17.49
N ALA A 130 10.16 -21.81 16.16
CA ALA A 130 10.36 -20.61 15.34
C ALA A 130 9.50 -20.58 14.07
N LEU A 131 8.54 -21.51 13.93
CA LEU A 131 7.45 -21.38 12.95
C LEU A 131 6.40 -20.44 13.57
N PRO A 132 5.99 -19.35 12.91
CA PRO A 132 4.96 -18.46 13.43
C PRO A 132 3.58 -19.12 13.43
N ASP A 133 2.64 -18.52 14.17
CA ASP A 133 1.21 -18.89 14.11
C ASP A 133 0.68 -18.61 12.69
N MET A 134 0.34 -19.68 11.96
CA MET A 134 -0.06 -19.63 10.56
C MET A 134 -1.44 -20.29 10.36
N PRO A 135 -2.33 -19.77 9.49
CA PRO A 135 -3.68 -20.32 9.34
C PRO A 135 -3.72 -21.79 8.92
N GLY A 136 -4.30 -22.63 9.79
CA GLY A 136 -4.41 -24.09 9.60
C GLY A 136 -3.21 -24.91 10.13
N LEU A 137 -2.18 -24.27 10.66
CA LEU A 137 -0.99 -24.95 11.19
C LEU A 137 -1.24 -25.58 12.57
N ASN A 138 -1.25 -26.91 12.65
CA ASN A 138 -1.39 -27.63 13.92
C ASN A 138 -0.04 -27.80 14.65
N GLN A 139 0.43 -26.77 15.35
CA GLN A 139 1.70 -26.77 16.11
C GLN A 139 1.85 -27.89 17.17
N SER A 140 0.84 -28.73 17.41
CA SER A 140 0.98 -29.96 18.21
C SER A 140 1.69 -31.10 17.48
N LEU A 141 1.89 -30.99 16.16
CA LEU A 141 2.61 -31.98 15.36
C LEU A 141 4.14 -31.74 15.42
N PRO A 142 4.97 -32.80 15.38
CA PRO A 142 6.43 -32.66 15.36
C PRO A 142 6.98 -32.25 13.98
N GLU A 143 6.21 -32.49 12.92
CA GLU A 143 6.58 -32.21 11.53
C GLU A 143 5.41 -31.62 10.76
N HIS A 144 5.74 -30.79 9.79
CA HIS A 144 4.82 -30.19 8.83
C HIS A 144 5.36 -30.35 7.40
N ILE A 145 4.45 -30.24 6.43
CA ILE A 145 4.78 -30.26 5.00
C ILE A 145 4.29 -28.94 4.40
N ALA A 146 5.18 -28.27 3.67
CA ALA A 146 4.90 -26.98 3.03
C ALA A 146 5.33 -26.95 1.57
N LEU A 147 4.71 -26.08 0.77
CA LEU A 147 5.07 -25.80 -0.61
C LEU A 147 5.42 -24.31 -0.75
N PRO A 148 6.64 -23.94 -1.21
CA PRO A 148 6.93 -22.56 -1.60
C PRO A 148 6.01 -22.10 -2.73
N SER A 149 5.33 -20.97 -2.56
CA SER A 149 4.27 -20.47 -3.45
C SER A 149 4.63 -20.44 -4.94
N VAL A 150 5.89 -20.19 -5.29
CA VAL A 150 6.40 -20.28 -6.68
C VAL A 150 6.03 -21.60 -7.38
N TYR A 151 6.03 -22.73 -6.68
CA TYR A 151 5.68 -24.03 -7.28
C TYR A 151 4.17 -24.22 -7.44
N HIS A 152 3.36 -23.66 -6.53
CA HIS A 152 1.92 -23.62 -6.69
C HIS A 152 1.51 -22.69 -7.85
N GLN A 153 2.14 -21.51 -7.95
CA GLN A 153 1.96 -20.57 -9.06
C GLN A 153 2.31 -21.22 -10.42
N LEU A 154 3.42 -21.96 -10.51
CA LEU A 154 3.77 -22.74 -11.72
C LEU A 154 2.75 -23.86 -12.02
N HIS A 155 2.27 -24.59 -11.00
CA HIS A 155 1.25 -25.63 -11.16
C HIS A 155 -0.07 -25.07 -11.69
N CYS A 156 -0.54 -23.95 -11.13
CA CYS A 156 -1.74 -23.26 -11.57
C CYS A 156 -1.58 -22.73 -13.00
N LEU A 157 -0.45 -22.09 -13.32
CA LEU A 157 -0.19 -21.57 -14.67
C LEU A 157 -0.24 -22.68 -15.73
N TYR A 158 0.49 -23.79 -15.52
CA TYR A 158 0.42 -24.96 -16.40
C TYR A 158 -1.00 -25.54 -16.50
N SER A 159 -1.75 -25.57 -15.39
CA SER A 159 -3.13 -26.09 -15.37
C SER A 159 -4.09 -25.22 -16.20
N THR A 160 -3.90 -23.89 -16.24
CA THR A 160 -4.69 -23.02 -17.14
C THR A 160 -4.38 -23.31 -18.62
N MET A 161 -3.09 -23.45 -18.97
CA MET A 161 -2.65 -23.81 -20.32
C MET A 161 -3.23 -25.16 -20.74
N ARG A 162 -3.06 -26.19 -19.90
CA ARG A 162 -3.57 -27.55 -20.16
C ARG A 162 -5.09 -27.54 -20.36
N SER A 163 -5.84 -26.86 -19.48
CA SER A 163 -7.30 -26.78 -19.58
C SER A 163 -7.78 -26.02 -20.82
N TYR A 164 -7.05 -24.98 -21.26
CA TYR A 164 -7.34 -24.29 -22.53
C TYR A 164 -7.16 -25.23 -23.73
N TYR A 165 -6.06 -25.99 -23.77
CA TYR A 165 -5.79 -26.92 -24.86
C TYR A 165 -6.75 -28.13 -24.88
N ASP A 166 -7.09 -28.68 -23.71
CA ASP A 166 -8.11 -29.73 -23.59
C ASP A 166 -9.49 -29.22 -24.03
N LEU A 167 -9.83 -27.96 -23.71
CA LEU A 167 -11.04 -27.31 -24.22
C LEU A 167 -11.01 -27.12 -25.74
N LEU A 168 -9.90 -26.65 -26.33
CA LEU A 168 -9.75 -26.54 -27.79
C LEU A 168 -9.97 -27.90 -28.48
N GLY A 169 -9.37 -28.96 -27.96
CA GLY A 169 -9.58 -30.33 -28.45
C GLY A 169 -11.05 -30.76 -28.43
N TYR A 170 -11.81 -30.33 -27.41
CA TYR A 170 -13.25 -30.59 -27.29
C TYR A 170 -14.12 -29.71 -28.20
N ILE A 171 -13.80 -28.42 -28.37
CA ILE A 171 -14.64 -27.48 -29.15
C ILE A 171 -14.31 -27.41 -30.64
N ASN A 172 -13.25 -28.09 -31.13
CA ASN A 172 -12.90 -28.22 -32.55
C ASN A 172 -13.87 -29.16 -33.32
N ASN A 173 -15.17 -28.97 -33.09
CA ASN A 173 -16.26 -29.56 -33.84
C ASN A 173 -16.58 -28.65 -35.05
N PRO A 174 -16.58 -29.16 -36.30
CA PRO A 174 -16.70 -28.35 -37.52
C PRO A 174 -18.03 -27.59 -37.69
N HIS A 175 -18.98 -27.73 -36.75
CA HIS A 175 -20.29 -27.08 -36.78
C HIS A 175 -20.43 -25.85 -35.86
N GLN A 176 -19.37 -25.39 -35.19
CA GLN A 176 -19.41 -24.17 -34.34
C GLN A 176 -18.34 -23.14 -34.71
N SER A 177 -18.69 -22.22 -35.62
CA SER A 177 -17.96 -20.96 -35.78
C SER A 177 -18.20 -20.06 -34.56
N ARG A 178 -17.22 -19.98 -33.65
CA ARG A 178 -17.18 -18.91 -32.63
C ARG A 178 -16.56 -17.66 -33.23
N GLU A 179 -17.15 -16.51 -32.93
CA GLU A 179 -16.43 -15.23 -33.03
C GLU A 179 -15.34 -15.25 -31.95
N LEU A 180 -14.08 -15.24 -32.38
CA LEU A 180 -12.94 -15.06 -31.49
C LEU A 180 -12.79 -13.56 -31.19
N PRO A 181 -12.26 -13.17 -30.00
CA PRO A 181 -11.92 -11.78 -29.72
C PRO A 181 -11.04 -11.20 -30.82
N THR A 182 -11.48 -10.11 -31.44
CA THR A 182 -10.78 -9.47 -32.58
C THR A 182 -9.59 -8.62 -32.16
N ASP A 183 -9.33 -8.49 -30.85
CA ASP A 183 -8.16 -7.81 -30.31
C ASP A 183 -6.89 -8.64 -30.60
N PRO A 184 -5.86 -8.08 -31.26
CA PRO A 184 -4.59 -8.78 -31.52
C PRO A 184 -3.85 -9.30 -30.26
N GLY A 185 -4.25 -8.87 -29.07
CA GLY A 185 -3.78 -9.38 -27.77
C GLY A 185 -4.45 -10.66 -27.27
N TRP A 186 -5.43 -11.22 -27.99
CA TRP A 186 -6.28 -12.30 -27.47
C TRP A 186 -6.42 -13.51 -28.42
N ASN A 187 -5.33 -13.84 -29.13
CA ASN A 187 -5.24 -15.02 -30.00
C ASN A 187 -4.30 -16.11 -29.42
N LYS A 188 -4.27 -17.30 -30.04
CA LYS A 188 -3.48 -18.46 -29.60
C LYS A 188 -2.00 -18.12 -29.39
N GLU A 189 -1.36 -17.44 -30.34
CA GLU A 189 0.07 -17.09 -30.25
C GLU A 189 0.37 -15.98 -29.23
N HIS A 190 -0.64 -15.18 -28.88
CA HIS A 190 -0.54 -14.28 -27.73
C HIS A 190 -0.52 -15.10 -26.43
N LEU A 191 -1.49 -16.00 -26.24
CA LEU A 191 -1.58 -16.86 -25.05
C LEU A 191 -0.33 -17.75 -24.89
N ASN A 192 0.19 -18.32 -25.97
CA ASN A 192 1.42 -19.12 -25.99
C ASN A 192 2.60 -18.35 -25.36
N HIS A 193 2.86 -17.12 -25.79
CA HIS A 193 3.94 -16.32 -25.19
C HIS A 193 3.56 -15.76 -23.81
N CYS A 194 2.28 -15.56 -23.49
CA CYS A 194 1.86 -15.21 -22.14
C CYS A 194 2.20 -16.31 -21.12
N TRP A 195 1.97 -17.60 -21.43
CA TRP A 195 2.34 -18.69 -20.52
C TRP A 195 3.86 -18.77 -20.30
N ASP A 196 4.68 -18.63 -21.34
CA ASP A 196 6.14 -18.56 -21.19
C ASP A 196 6.60 -17.31 -20.41
N TYR A 197 6.07 -16.13 -20.73
CA TYR A 197 6.40 -14.88 -20.05
C TYR A 197 5.99 -14.91 -18.56
N LEU A 198 4.79 -15.39 -18.25
CA LEU A 198 4.32 -15.50 -16.86
C LEU A 198 5.13 -16.56 -16.09
N ARG A 199 5.48 -17.69 -16.70
CA ARG A 199 6.41 -18.68 -16.13
C ARG A 199 7.74 -18.02 -15.75
N GLN A 200 8.33 -17.23 -16.65
CA GLN A 200 9.59 -16.54 -16.39
C GLN A 200 9.46 -15.46 -15.29
N ASN A 201 8.33 -14.75 -15.22
CA ASN A 201 8.07 -13.81 -14.13
C ASN A 201 7.92 -14.53 -12.78
N ILE A 202 7.14 -15.62 -12.71
CA ILE A 202 6.99 -16.44 -11.49
C ILE A 202 8.36 -16.96 -11.02
N MET A 203 9.19 -17.49 -11.93
CA MET A 203 10.54 -17.95 -11.61
C MET A 203 11.54 -16.84 -11.26
N CYS A 204 11.27 -15.59 -11.62
CA CYS A 204 12.15 -14.45 -11.35
C CYS A 204 11.75 -13.67 -10.09
N ALA A 205 10.46 -13.63 -9.77
CA ALA A 205 9.95 -13.15 -8.48
C ALA A 205 10.19 -14.20 -7.38
N ALA A 206 10.07 -15.48 -7.74
CA ALA A 206 10.35 -16.66 -6.92
C ALA A 206 9.74 -16.55 -5.52
N ASP A 207 8.40 -16.50 -5.44
CA ASP A 207 7.69 -16.40 -4.18
C ASP A 207 7.99 -17.59 -3.25
N VAL A 208 8.66 -17.28 -2.13
CA VAL A 208 9.15 -18.23 -1.13
C VAL A 208 8.22 -18.37 0.09
N THR A 209 7.05 -17.71 0.08
CA THR A 209 6.02 -17.93 1.10
C THR A 209 5.68 -19.42 1.19
N LEU A 210 5.60 -19.94 2.42
CA LEU A 210 5.38 -21.36 2.69
C LEU A 210 3.89 -21.65 2.89
N GLU A 211 3.27 -22.28 1.90
CA GLU A 211 1.89 -22.75 1.97
C GLU A 211 1.85 -24.11 2.67
N TRP A 212 1.22 -24.17 3.85
CA TRP A 212 1.11 -25.39 4.66
C TRP A 212 0.04 -26.34 4.11
N HIS A 213 0.37 -27.63 3.95
CA HIS A 213 -0.66 -28.63 3.68
C HIS A 213 -1.63 -28.73 4.87
N ARG A 214 -2.86 -28.28 4.67
CA ARG A 214 -3.89 -28.26 5.71
C ARG A 214 -4.57 -29.62 5.83
N TRP A 215 -4.47 -30.24 7.01
CA TRP A 215 -4.96 -31.61 7.31
C TRP A 215 -6.41 -31.92 6.91
N ASN A 216 -7.28 -30.89 6.78
CA ASN A 216 -8.69 -31.03 6.42
C ASN A 216 -9.02 -30.59 4.97
N GLU A 217 -8.07 -30.05 4.21
CA GLU A 217 -8.26 -29.58 2.84
C GLU A 217 -7.70 -30.62 1.82
N LYS A 218 -8.36 -30.76 0.67
CA LYS A 218 -7.97 -31.73 -0.38
C LYS A 218 -7.15 -31.13 -1.52
N VAL A 219 -7.06 -29.81 -1.55
CA VAL A 219 -6.45 -28.99 -2.60
C VAL A 219 -5.90 -27.76 -1.89
N GLU A 220 -4.63 -27.42 -2.11
CA GLU A 220 -4.09 -26.17 -1.58
C GLU A 220 -4.75 -24.99 -2.27
N THR A 221 -5.10 -23.96 -1.49
CA THR A 221 -5.84 -22.81 -1.99
C THR A 221 -4.99 -21.55 -2.16
N GLY A 222 -3.78 -21.52 -1.60
CA GLY A 222 -2.93 -20.32 -1.53
C GLY A 222 -3.48 -19.18 -0.66
N TRP A 223 -4.67 -19.31 -0.08
CA TRP A 223 -5.33 -18.22 0.63
C TRP A 223 -4.99 -18.17 2.12
N GLY A 224 -4.63 -16.97 2.60
CA GLY A 224 -4.38 -16.69 4.02
C GLY A 224 -2.93 -16.84 4.47
N TYR A 225 -1.98 -16.98 3.54
CA TYR A 225 -0.55 -16.86 3.81
C TYR A 225 -0.10 -15.41 3.58
N GLU A 226 0.96 -14.97 4.26
CA GLU A 226 1.54 -13.63 4.07
C GLU A 226 2.57 -13.66 2.93
N HIS A 227 2.50 -12.70 2.00
CA HIS A 227 3.36 -12.61 0.81
C HIS A 227 4.14 -11.30 0.79
N GLN A 228 5.43 -11.35 0.42
CA GLN A 228 6.27 -10.15 0.30
C GLN A 228 6.02 -9.43 -1.03
N CYS A 229 4.89 -8.72 -1.11
CA CYS A 229 4.52 -7.92 -2.27
C CYS A 229 5.42 -6.67 -2.45
N LYS A 230 5.33 -6.06 -3.65
CA LYS A 230 5.64 -4.64 -3.86
C LYS A 230 4.41 -3.81 -3.48
N ASP A 231 4.63 -2.56 -3.07
CA ASP A 231 3.57 -1.59 -2.89
C ASP A 231 2.88 -1.31 -4.24
N TRP A 232 1.61 -1.68 -4.34
CA TRP A 232 0.82 -1.54 -5.57
C TRP A 232 0.35 -0.10 -5.79
N ASP A 233 0.00 0.62 -4.72
CA ASP A 233 -0.55 1.96 -4.83
C ASP A 233 0.55 2.98 -5.15
N ALA A 234 1.72 2.86 -4.51
CA ALA A 234 2.89 3.66 -4.85
C ALA A 234 3.41 3.39 -6.28
N LEU A 235 3.33 2.14 -6.76
CA LEU A 235 3.62 1.81 -8.16
C LEU A 235 2.56 2.43 -9.10
N THR A 236 1.28 2.33 -8.75
CA THR A 236 0.17 2.85 -9.55
C THR A 236 0.21 4.36 -9.66
N GLU A 237 0.48 5.08 -8.56
CA GLU A 237 0.69 6.53 -8.57
C GLU A 237 1.88 6.91 -9.47
N TRP A 238 3.02 6.22 -9.32
CA TRP A 238 4.20 6.46 -10.16
C TRP A 238 3.92 6.26 -11.65
N VAL A 239 3.12 5.25 -12.01
CA VAL A 239 2.68 5.01 -13.39
C VAL A 239 1.68 6.06 -13.85
N LEU A 240 0.70 6.45 -13.03
CA LEU A 240 -0.31 7.46 -13.36
C LEU A 240 0.31 8.83 -13.66
N GLU A 241 1.35 9.22 -12.92
CA GLU A 241 2.13 10.43 -13.18
C GLU A 241 2.87 10.42 -14.53
N ARG A 242 3.18 9.24 -15.07
CA ARG A 242 4.09 9.04 -16.22
C ARG A 242 3.43 8.34 -17.40
N ARG A 243 2.09 8.23 -17.38
CA ARG A 243 1.31 7.52 -18.40
C ARG A 243 1.33 8.25 -19.74
N THR A 244 1.49 7.49 -20.81
CA THR A 244 1.56 8.02 -22.19
C THR A 244 0.20 8.17 -22.87
N SER A 245 -0.90 7.75 -22.23
CA SER A 245 -2.25 7.85 -22.77
C SER A 245 -3.32 7.84 -21.67
N ASN A 246 -4.55 8.19 -22.05
CA ASN A 246 -5.75 8.14 -21.20
C ASN A 246 -6.56 6.86 -21.43
N ASN A 247 -5.93 5.79 -21.92
CA ASN A 247 -6.58 4.49 -22.05
C ASN A 247 -6.73 3.86 -20.65
N TRP A 248 -7.87 3.20 -20.43
CA TRP A 248 -8.22 2.56 -19.16
C TRP A 248 -8.68 1.12 -19.40
N GLY A 249 -8.60 0.28 -18.37
CA GLY A 249 -9.03 -1.12 -18.43
C GLY A 249 -8.06 -2.07 -19.14
N LEU A 250 -8.37 -3.37 -19.08
CA LEU A 250 -7.64 -4.42 -19.81
C LEU A 250 -8.15 -4.62 -21.24
N LEU A 251 -9.37 -4.17 -21.54
CA LEU A 251 -10.02 -4.30 -22.86
C LEU A 251 -9.85 -2.99 -23.64
N ARG A 252 -9.33 -3.08 -24.87
CA ARG A 252 -8.98 -1.90 -25.67
C ARG A 252 -10.22 -1.11 -26.08
N GLY A 253 -10.40 0.06 -25.45
CA GLY A 253 -11.45 1.03 -25.79
C GLY A 253 -12.60 1.10 -24.79
N GLU A 254 -12.64 0.22 -23.78
CA GLU A 254 -13.70 0.19 -22.76
C GLU A 254 -13.23 0.83 -21.45
N GLY A 255 -13.58 2.11 -21.24
CA GLY A 255 -13.27 2.81 -20.00
C GLY A 255 -13.41 4.33 -20.06
N GLU A 256 -13.41 4.97 -18.89
CA GLU A 256 -13.36 6.43 -18.77
C GLU A 256 -11.95 6.94 -19.07
N ARG A 257 -11.83 8.02 -19.86
CA ARG A 257 -10.54 8.57 -20.30
C ARG A 257 -10.04 9.66 -19.35
N ILE A 258 -9.30 9.26 -18.32
CA ILE A 258 -8.72 10.15 -17.29
C ILE A 258 -7.73 11.15 -17.94
N PRO A 259 -8.01 12.46 -18.03
CA PRO A 259 -7.16 13.43 -18.75
C PRO A 259 -5.72 13.54 -18.24
N LEU A 260 -4.74 13.67 -19.15
CA LEU A 260 -3.33 13.91 -18.81
C LEU A 260 -3.20 15.19 -17.96
N LYS A 261 -2.18 15.25 -17.09
CA LYS A 261 -1.78 16.51 -16.45
C LYS A 261 -1.24 17.44 -17.55
N GLU A 262 -1.63 18.70 -17.57
CA GLU A 262 -1.12 19.66 -18.55
C GLU A 262 0.39 19.91 -18.33
N GLY A 263 1.19 19.79 -19.39
CA GLY A 263 2.63 20.09 -19.36
C GLY A 263 3.58 18.91 -19.08
N SER A 264 3.11 17.65 -19.16
CA SER A 264 3.94 16.44 -19.16
C SER A 264 4.44 16.04 -20.55
#